data_AF-A0A6B0SPY2-F1
#
_entry.id   AF-A0A6B0SPY2-F1
#
_cell.length_a   1.000
_cell.length_b   1.000
_cell.length_c   1.000
_cell.angle_alpha   90.00
_cell.angle_beta   90.00
_cell.angle_gamma   90.00
#
_symmetry.space_group_name_H-M   'P 1'
#
loop_
_entity.id
_entity.type
_entity.pdbx_description
1 polymer ?
#
loop_
_entity_poly.entity_id
_entity_poly.type
_entity_poly.pdbx_seq_one_letter_code
_entity_poly.pdbx_strand_id
1 'polypeptide(L)'
;MNVSQRFGDGPVGHGGAYSHDRERGRTRLFLVPGFLLLSATKAADVLTTAVGLALIPRLTELNPIAAAVFGEMGAVDGLVALGTGVVLMTGLAVEFCACEAYRHTGSPTLPALLRIGAYGSLSAVYAFAAVNNALLVARLFEIRLLFI
;
A
#
# COMPACT_ATOMS: atom_id res chain seq x y z
N MET A 1 58.48 41.95 -15.21
CA MET A 1 57.31 42.88 -15.24
C MET A 1 56.23 42.23 -16.09
N ASN A 2 54.96 42.09 -15.76
CA ASN A 2 54.13 42.27 -14.55
C ASN A 2 52.85 41.44 -14.85
N VAL A 3 52.56 40.38 -14.10
CA VAL A 3 51.42 40.27 -13.16
C VAL A 3 50.10 40.87 -13.65
N SER A 4 49.12 40.00 -13.99
CA SER A 4 47.75 40.17 -13.50
C SER A 4 46.99 38.84 -13.59
N GLN A 5 46.89 38.17 -12.44
CA GLN A 5 45.83 37.23 -12.12
C GLN A 5 44.50 37.99 -12.16
N ARG A 6 43.50 37.50 -12.91
CA ARG A 6 42.10 37.77 -12.58
C ARG A 6 41.46 36.50 -12.07
N PHE A 7 41.47 36.40 -10.74
CA PHE A 7 40.46 35.70 -9.97
C PHE A 7 39.09 36.24 -10.40
N GLY A 8 38.32 35.38 -11.07
CA GLY A 8 36.88 35.52 -11.19
C GLY A 8 36.24 34.52 -10.24
N ASP A 9 36.20 34.86 -8.95
CA ASP A 9 35.36 34.21 -7.96
C ASP A 9 33.89 34.48 -8.31
N GLY A 10 33.35 33.66 -9.22
CA GLY A 10 31.91 33.47 -9.32
C GLY A 10 31.45 32.65 -8.10
N PRO A 11 30.30 32.95 -7.49
CA PRO A 11 29.86 32.25 -6.30
C PRO A 11 29.69 30.76 -6.59
N VAL A 12 30.61 29.96 -6.06
CA VAL A 12 30.54 28.50 -6.07
C VAL A 12 29.43 28.09 -5.12
N GLY A 13 28.31 27.68 -5.72
CA GLY A 13 27.36 26.69 -5.21
C GLY A 13 26.54 27.07 -3.97
N HIS A 14 25.21 27.14 -4.12
CA HIS A 14 24.24 26.78 -3.07
C HIS A 14 22.88 26.30 -3.66
N GLY A 15 22.86 25.80 -4.91
CA GLY A 15 21.63 25.34 -5.58
C GLY A 15 21.24 23.88 -5.34
N GLY A 16 22.16 23.04 -4.85
CA GLY A 16 21.94 21.58 -4.72
C GLY A 16 21.23 21.13 -3.44
N ALA A 17 21.33 21.89 -2.35
CA ALA A 17 20.74 21.50 -1.07
C ALA A 17 19.21 21.67 -1.06
N TYR A 18 18.70 22.73 -1.71
CA TYR A 18 17.26 23.03 -1.75
C TYR A 18 16.45 22.11 -2.67
N SER A 19 17.05 21.57 -3.74
CA SER A 19 16.37 20.62 -4.62
C SER A 19 16.21 19.25 -3.96
N HIS A 20 17.23 18.80 -3.24
CA HIS A 20 17.24 17.50 -2.58
C HIS A 20 16.20 17.38 -1.46
N ASP A 21 16.00 18.43 -0.65
CA ASP A 21 15.00 18.42 0.43
C ASP A 21 13.55 18.48 -0.10
N ARG A 22 13.31 19.22 -1.19
CA ARG A 22 12.00 19.22 -1.87
C ARG A 22 11.66 17.88 -2.50
N GLU A 23 12.66 17.18 -3.02
CA GLU A 23 12.47 15.83 -3.58
C GLU A 23 12.16 14.82 -2.49
N ARG A 24 12.93 14.83 -1.39
CA ARG A 24 12.73 13.96 -0.24
C ARG A 24 11.38 14.17 0.43
N GLY A 25 10.92 15.43 0.51
CA GLY A 25 9.58 15.79 0.99
C GLY A 25 8.46 15.27 0.08
N ARG A 26 8.59 15.40 -1.24
CA ARG A 26 7.62 14.86 -2.21
C ARG A 26 7.52 13.34 -2.18
N THR A 27 8.63 12.64 -1.98
CA THR A 27 8.62 11.17 -1.94
C THR A 27 7.82 10.66 -0.74
N ARG A 28 7.96 11.32 0.42
CA ARG A 28 7.18 11.02 1.63
C ARG A 28 5.69 11.35 1.48
N LEU A 29 5.39 12.38 0.69
CA LEU A 29 4.01 12.85 0.47
C LEU A 29 3.10 11.80 -0.18
N PHE A 30 3.65 10.89 -1.00
CA PHE A 30 2.88 9.81 -1.62
C PHE A 30 3.00 8.48 -0.89
N LEU A 31 4.13 8.25 -0.22
CA LEU A 31 4.38 7.06 0.59
C LEU A 31 3.34 6.91 1.71
N VAL A 32 3.27 7.90 2.61
CA VAL A 32 2.51 7.77 3.85
C VAL A 32 1.00 7.67 3.55
N PRO A 33 0.41 8.55 2.72
CA PRO A 33 -1.01 8.44 2.40
C PRO A 33 -1.35 7.19 1.59
N GLY A 34 -0.49 6.80 0.64
CA GLY A 34 -0.70 5.60 -0.18
C GLY A 34 -0.67 4.31 0.65
N PHE A 35 0.33 4.19 1.54
CA PHE A 35 0.44 3.06 2.45
C PHE A 35 -0.70 3.03 3.48
N LEU A 36 -1.11 4.18 4.01
CA LEU A 36 -2.28 4.28 4.89
C LEU A 36 -3.58 3.88 4.18
N LEU A 37 -3.78 4.33 2.94
CA LEU A 37 -4.94 3.96 2.14
C LEU A 37 -4.98 2.45 1.86
N LEU A 38 -3.84 1.86 1.50
CA LEU A 38 -3.70 0.42 1.31
C LEU A 38 -4.02 -0.35 2.60
N SER A 39 -3.47 0.11 3.72
CA SER A 39 -3.69 -0.51 5.02
C SER A 39 -5.16 -0.43 5.43
N ALA A 40 -5.80 0.73 5.25
CA ALA A 40 -7.20 0.93 5.60
C ALA A 40 -8.15 0.10 4.74
N THR A 41 -7.92 0.06 3.42
CA THR A 41 -8.72 -0.75 2.50
C THR A 41 -8.55 -2.24 2.76
N LYS A 42 -7.33 -2.71 3.07
CA LYS A 42 -7.11 -4.10 3.45
C LYS A 42 -7.73 -4.44 4.80
N ALA A 43 -7.67 -3.54 5.79
CA ALA A 43 -8.34 -3.75 7.07
C ALA A 43 -9.87 -3.86 6.91
N ALA A 44 -10.47 -3.03 6.06
CA ALA A 44 -11.89 -3.11 5.74
C ALA A 44 -12.26 -4.45 5.06
N ASP A 45 -11.42 -4.92 4.13
CA ASP A 45 -11.57 -6.23 3.47
C ASP A 45 -11.49 -7.39 4.48
N VAL A 46 -10.48 -7.37 5.35
CA VAL A 46 -10.32 -8.37 6.42
C VAL A 46 -11.52 -8.36 7.37
N LEU A 47 -11.97 -7.18 7.80
CA LEU A 47 -13.11 -7.05 8.71
C LEU A 47 -14.39 -7.60 8.08
N THR A 48 -14.71 -7.20 6.84
CA THR A 48 -15.92 -7.64 6.14
C THR A 48 -15.89 -9.15 5.86
N THR A 49 -14.72 -9.70 5.54
CA THR A 49 -14.52 -11.15 5.37
C THR A 49 -14.70 -11.90 6.69
N ALA A 50 -14.11 -11.42 7.79
CA ALA A 50 -14.23 -12.03 9.11
C ALA A 50 -15.70 -12.06 9.57
N VAL A 51 -16.44 -10.97 9.37
CA VAL A 51 -17.89 -10.92 9.64
C VAL A 51 -18.65 -11.92 8.75
N GLY A 52 -18.31 -12.02 7.46
CA GLY A 52 -18.89 -13.00 6.55
C GLY A 52 -18.67 -14.45 7.00
N LEU A 53 -17.45 -14.79 7.42
CA LEU A 53 -17.10 -16.12 7.92
C LEU A 53 -17.80 -16.47 9.24
N ALA A 54 -17.95 -15.49 10.14
CA ALA A 54 -18.69 -15.68 11.39
C ALA A 54 -20.19 -15.99 11.13
N LEU A 55 -20.76 -15.47 10.05
CA LEU A 55 -22.16 -15.68 9.68
C LEU A 55 -22.39 -16.94 8.83
N ILE A 56 -21.40 -17.30 8.01
CA ILE A 56 -21.45 -18.47 7.12
C ILE A 56 -20.21 -19.35 7.36
N PRO A 57 -20.22 -20.21 8.41
CA PRO A 57 -19.07 -21.04 8.79
C PRO A 57 -18.78 -22.20 7.83
N ARG A 58 -19.47 -22.29 6.68
CA ARG A 58 -19.31 -23.36 5.67
C ARG A 58 -18.49 -22.94 4.43
N LEU A 59 -17.95 -21.73 4.40
CA LEU A 59 -17.07 -21.30 3.32
C LEU A 59 -15.70 -21.98 3.46
N THR A 60 -15.37 -22.87 2.53
CA THR A 60 -14.05 -23.48 2.41
C THR A 60 -13.14 -22.63 1.54
N GLU A 61 -11.97 -22.28 2.08
CA GLU A 61 -10.96 -21.49 1.36
C GLU A 61 -10.32 -22.34 0.25
N LEU A 62 -10.42 -21.89 -1.01
CA LEU A 62 -9.88 -22.61 -2.17
C LEU A 62 -8.37 -22.44 -2.32
N ASN A 63 -7.79 -21.41 -1.72
CA ASN A 63 -6.36 -21.17 -1.76
C ASN A 63 -5.65 -22.07 -0.73
N PRO A 64 -4.79 -23.01 -1.16
CA PRO A 64 -4.14 -23.98 -0.26
C PRO A 64 -3.22 -23.31 0.76
N ILE A 65 -2.62 -22.17 0.43
CA ILE A 65 -1.77 -21.40 1.35
C ILE A 65 -2.64 -20.77 2.44
N ALA A 66 -3.74 -20.13 2.05
CA ALA A 66 -4.65 -19.52 3.01
C ALA A 66 -5.33 -20.57 3.89
N ALA A 67 -5.73 -21.71 3.30
CA ALA A 67 -6.28 -22.84 4.03
C ALA A 67 -5.30 -23.41 5.07
N ALA A 68 -4.02 -23.54 4.73
CA ALA A 68 -3.00 -23.99 5.69
C ALA A 68 -2.86 -23.01 6.88
N VAL A 69 -2.77 -21.71 6.60
CA VAL A 69 -2.68 -20.69 7.64
C VAL A 69 -3.93 -20.66 8.53
N PHE A 70 -5.13 -20.77 7.94
CA PHE A 70 -6.38 -20.85 8.69
C PHE A 70 -6.50 -22.13 9.51
N GLY A 71 -5.91 -23.24 9.04
CA GLY A 71 -5.84 -24.50 9.77
C GLY A 71 -4.97 -24.43 11.02
N GLU A 72 -3.86 -23.67 10.98
CA GLU A 72 -2.95 -23.52 12.12
C GLU A 72 -3.37 -22.43 13.10
N MET A 73 -3.82 -21.27 12.61
CA MET A 73 -4.09 -20.09 13.43
C MET A 73 -5.58 -19.87 13.71
N GLY A 74 -6.46 -20.56 13.01
CA GLY A 74 -7.87 -20.21 12.94
C GLY A 74 -8.15 -19.13 11.88
N ALA A 75 -9.40 -19.05 11.42
CA ALA A 75 -9.77 -18.23 10.27
C ALA A 75 -9.55 -16.73 10.49
N VAL A 76 -9.90 -16.19 11.65
CA VAL A 76 -9.80 -14.76 11.94
C VAL A 76 -8.34 -14.34 12.09
N ASP A 77 -7.58 -15.03 12.95
CA ASP A 77 -6.17 -14.69 13.19
C ASP A 77 -5.32 -14.93 11.95
N GLY A 78 -5.58 -16.02 11.21
CA GLY A 78 -4.91 -16.28 9.94
C GLY A 78 -5.22 -15.23 8.87
N LEU A 79 -6.45 -14.72 8.82
CA LEU A 79 -6.86 -13.67 7.88
C LEU A 79 -6.18 -12.33 8.22
N VAL A 80 -6.07 -11.99 9.51
CA VAL A 80 -5.31 -10.84 9.98
C VAL A 80 -3.83 -11.00 9.63
N ALA A 81 -3.23 -12.15 9.93
CA ALA A 81 -1.81 -12.43 9.64
C ALA A 81 -1.49 -12.31 8.14
N LEU A 82 -2.31 -12.93 7.28
CA LEU A 82 -2.15 -12.83 5.83
C LEU A 82 -2.39 -11.39 5.34
N GLY A 83 -3.40 -10.70 5.86
CA GLY A 83 -3.69 -9.31 5.53
C GLY A 83 -2.52 -8.38 5.85
N THR A 84 -1.98 -8.49 7.06
CA THR A 84 -0.79 -7.73 7.49
C THR A 84 0.43 -8.09 6.63
N GLY A 85 0.66 -9.38 6.39
CA GLY A 85 1.77 -9.85 5.55
C GLY A 85 1.72 -9.26 4.15
N VAL A 86 0.55 -9.24 3.51
CA VAL A 86 0.35 -8.65 2.19
C VAL A 86 0.65 -7.15 2.20
N VAL A 87 0.12 -6.38 3.16
CA VAL A 87 0.37 -4.93 3.25
C VAL A 87 1.87 -4.64 3.40
N LEU A 88 2.56 -5.36 4.28
CA LEU A 88 4.00 -5.19 4.50
C LEU A 88 4.82 -5.56 3.27
N MET A 89 4.55 -6.72 2.67
CA MET A 89 5.27 -7.18 1.48
C MET A 89 5.06 -6.25 0.29
N THR A 90 3.82 -5.79 0.07
CA THR A 90 3.52 -4.78 -0.95
C THR A 90 4.25 -3.48 -0.67
N GLY A 91 4.21 -2.96 0.56
CA GLY A 91 4.92 -1.73 0.93
C GLY A 91 6.42 -1.84 0.66
N LEU A 92 7.06 -2.94 1.11
CA LEU A 92 8.48 -3.19 0.88
C LEU A 92 8.80 -3.30 -0.61
N ALA A 93 8.01 -4.04 -1.39
CA ALA A 93 8.24 -4.21 -2.82
C ALA A 93 8.09 -2.90 -3.60
N VAL A 94 7.03 -2.12 -3.30
CA VAL A 94 6.78 -0.82 -3.94
C VAL A 94 7.91 0.16 -3.61
N GLU A 95 8.34 0.22 -2.35
CA GLU A 95 9.43 1.10 -1.95
C GLU A 95 10.77 0.69 -2.51
N PHE A 96 11.05 -0.62 -2.58
CA PHE A 96 12.26 -1.13 -3.22
C PHE A 96 12.31 -0.71 -4.69
N CYS A 97 11.23 -0.94 -5.44
CA CYS A 97 11.12 -0.53 -6.84
C CYS A 97 11.22 0.99 -7.01
N ALA A 98 10.59 1.77 -6.12
CA ALA A 98 10.63 3.22 -6.17
C ALA A 98 12.02 3.79 -5.86
N CYS A 99 12.76 3.17 -4.93
CA CYS A 99 14.16 3.50 -4.65
C CYS A 99 15.06 3.19 -5.85
N GLU A 100 14.95 2.00 -6.43
CA GLU A 100 15.74 1.61 -7.61
C GLU A 100 15.43 2.48 -8.82
N ALA A 101 14.15 2.83 -9.03
CA ALA A 101 13.73 3.77 -10.06
C ALA A 101 14.36 5.16 -9.88
N TYR A 102 14.44 5.66 -8.65
CA TYR A 102 15.13 6.93 -8.36
C TYR A 102 16.63 6.82 -8.64
N ARG A 103 17.27 5.72 -8.23
CA ARG A 103 18.70 5.49 -8.47
C ARG A 103 19.06 5.46 -9.95
N HIS A 104 18.20 4.89 -10.78
CA HIS A 104 18.43 4.79 -12.23
C HIS A 104 18.11 6.08 -12.98
N THR A 105 17.07 6.82 -12.59
CA THR A 105 16.59 7.99 -13.34
C THR A 105 17.05 9.33 -12.77
N GLY A 106 17.46 9.36 -11.50
CA GLY A 106 17.75 10.60 -10.76
C GLY A 106 16.54 11.53 -10.61
N SER A 107 15.34 11.07 -10.97
CA SER A 107 14.11 11.88 -11.04
C SER A 107 13.08 11.40 -10.02
N PRO A 108 12.43 12.32 -9.28
CA PRO A 108 11.41 11.98 -8.28
C PRO A 108 10.07 11.56 -8.91
N THR A 109 9.86 11.78 -10.21
CA THR A 109 8.57 11.58 -10.88
C THR A 109 8.21 10.10 -11.03
N LEU A 110 9.16 9.27 -11.48
CA LEU A 110 8.92 7.84 -11.70
C LEU A 110 8.62 7.10 -10.37
N PRO A 111 9.37 7.31 -9.27
CA PRO A 111 9.02 6.78 -7.95
C PRO A 111 7.63 7.20 -7.44
N ALA A 112 7.19 8.42 -7.76
CA ALA A 112 5.86 8.89 -7.37
C ALA A 112 4.76 8.17 -8.16
N LEU A 113 4.94 8.01 -9.48
CA LEU A 113 4.01 7.26 -10.33
C LEU A 113 3.90 5.80 -9.91
N LEU A 114 5.02 5.15 -9.56
CA LEU A 114 5.01 3.78 -9.05
C LEU A 114 4.19 3.64 -7.77
N ARG A 115 4.36 4.56 -6.81
CA ARG A 115 3.58 4.56 -5.56
C ARG A 115 2.09 4.79 -5.82
N ILE A 116 1.75 5.80 -6.63
CA ILE A 116 0.35 6.11 -6.96
C ILE A 116 -0.29 4.92 -7.67
N GLY A 117 0.38 4.37 -8.69
CA GLY A 117 -0.12 3.24 -9.47
C GLY A 117 -0.29 1.99 -8.61
N ALA A 118 0.73 1.59 -7.86
CA ALA A 118 0.70 0.38 -7.06
C ALA A 118 -0.28 0.50 -5.88
N TYR A 119 -0.11 1.51 -5.01
CA TYR A 119 -1.00 1.66 -3.86
C TYR A 119 -2.44 1.96 -4.29
N GLY A 120 -2.64 2.80 -5.30
CA GLY A 120 -3.98 3.14 -5.80
C GLY A 120 -4.72 1.93 -6.38
N SER A 121 -4.08 1.16 -7.26
CA SER A 121 -4.72 -0.02 -7.87
C SER A 121 -5.04 -1.11 -6.84
N LEU A 122 -4.09 -1.45 -5.96
CA LEU A 122 -4.30 -2.45 -4.92
C LEU A 122 -5.37 -2.01 -3.90
N SER A 123 -5.37 -0.72 -3.51
CA SER A 123 -6.41 -0.19 -2.63
C SER A 123 -7.79 -0.28 -3.27
N ALA A 124 -7.90 -0.01 -4.58
CA ALA A 124 -9.16 -0.13 -5.31
C ALA A 124 -9.66 -1.58 -5.34
N VAL A 125 -8.77 -2.55 -5.55
CA VAL A 125 -9.11 -3.99 -5.51
C VAL A 125 -9.62 -4.39 -4.12
N TYR A 126 -8.93 -4.00 -3.04
CA TYR A 126 -9.38 -4.32 -1.68
C TYR A 126 -10.66 -3.59 -1.29
N ALA A 127 -10.84 -2.34 -1.71
CA ALA A 127 -12.09 -1.63 -1.51
C ALA A 127 -13.26 -2.32 -2.22
N PHE A 128 -13.06 -2.76 -3.46
CA PHE A 128 -14.07 -3.51 -4.21
C PHE A 128 -14.42 -4.84 -3.52
N ALA A 129 -13.40 -5.59 -3.08
CA ALA A 129 -13.60 -6.83 -2.33
C ALA A 129 -14.38 -6.58 -1.03
N ALA A 130 -14.00 -5.57 -0.25
CA ALA A 130 -14.69 -5.19 0.99
C ALA A 130 -16.15 -4.82 0.76
N VAL A 131 -16.44 -4.03 -0.28
CA VAL A 131 -17.82 -3.65 -0.65
C VAL A 131 -18.63 -4.89 -1.06
N ASN A 132 -18.06 -5.77 -1.89
CA ASN A 132 -18.72 -7.00 -2.29
C ASN A 132 -19.03 -7.90 -1.09
N ASN A 133 -18.06 -8.07 -0.18
CA ASN A 133 -18.25 -8.83 1.05
C ASN A 133 -19.32 -8.22 1.96
N ALA A 134 -19.32 -6.89 2.12
CA ALA A 134 -20.35 -6.18 2.89
C ALA A 134 -21.76 -6.36 2.30
N LEU A 135 -21.89 -6.31 0.96
CA LEU A 135 -23.17 -6.54 0.28
C LEU A 135 -23.68 -7.97 0.47
N LEU A 136 -22.80 -8.96 0.41
CA LEU A 136 -23.14 -10.36 0.69
C LEU A 136 -23.65 -10.54 2.12
N VAL A 137 -22.96 -9.92 3.09
CA VAL A 137 -23.38 -9.92 4.49
C VAL A 137 -24.75 -9.25 4.66
N ALA A 138 -24.97 -8.07 4.06
CA ALA A 138 -26.23 -7.34 4.15
C ALA A 138 -27.40 -8.16 3.59
N ARG A 139 -27.22 -8.78 2.41
CA ARG A 139 -28.24 -9.66 1.81
C ARG A 139 -28.56 -10.87 2.67
N LEU A 140 -27.54 -11.46 3.32
CA LEU A 140 -27.75 -12.59 4.22
C LEU A 140 -28.62 -12.19 5.43
N PHE A 141 -28.42 -10.99 5.97
CA PHE A 141 -29.24 -10.44 7.04
C PHE A 141 -30.68 -10.18 6.61
N GLU A 142 -30.90 -9.59 5.44
CA GLU A 142 -32.25 -9.40 4.88
C GLU A 142 -33.00 -10.73 4.75
N ILE A 143 -32.33 -11.77 4.22
CA ILE A 143 -32.93 -13.10 4.11
C ILE A 143 -33.27 -13.65 5.49
N ARG A 144 -32.36 -13.60 6.47
CA ARG A 144 -32.66 -14.10 7.83
C ARG A 144 -33.84 -13.40 8.48
N LEU A 145 -34.01 -12.09 8.26
CA LEU A 145 -35.14 -11.32 8.81
C LEU A 145 -36.48 -11.67 8.17
N LEU A 146 -36.51 -12.20 6.93
CA LEU A 146 -37.73 -12.66 6.27
C LEU A 146 -38.24 -14.02 6.79
N PHE A 147 -37.40 -14.78 7.50
CA PHE A 147 -37.72 -16.12 8.02
C PHE A 147 -37.88 -16.16 9.55
N ILE A 148 -37.94 -15.00 10.21
CA ILE A 148 -38.28 -14.82 11.64
C ILE A 148 -39.63 -14.10 11.70
#